data_AF-A0A653ESK1-F1
#
_entry.id   AF-A0A653ESK1-F1
#
_cell.length_a   1.000
_cell.length_b   1.000
_cell.length_c   1.000
_cell.angle_alpha   90.00
_cell.angle_beta   90.00
_cell.angle_gamma   90.00
#
_symmetry.space_group_name_H-M   'P 1'
#
loop_
_entity.id
_entity.type
_entity.pdbx_description
1 polymer ?
#
loop_
_entity_poly.entity_id
_entity_poly.type
_entity_poly.pdbx_seq_one_letter_code
_entity_poly.pdbx_strand_id
1 'polypeptide(L)' 'MPVEYLTPAAEDRAVEVQLLLADRGEHRAPSIPDLLFAAPPRYPGLMVLALDKDFELIPRISGQPIERLHVTA' A
#
# COMPACT_ATOMS: atom_id res chain seq x y z
N MET A 1 -16.33 13.63 -3.00
CA MET A 1 -15.57 12.41 -3.29
C MET A 1 -15.90 11.38 -2.21
N PRO A 2 -16.15 10.11 -2.55
CA PRO A 2 -16.39 9.08 -1.54
C PRO A 2 -15.11 8.86 -0.71
N VAL A 3 -15.29 8.58 0.58
CA VAL A 3 -14.19 8.25 1.50
C VAL A 3 -14.08 6.72 1.58
N GLU A 4 -12.87 6.19 1.43
CA GLU A 4 -12.53 4.81 1.77
C GLU A 4 -12.20 4.72 3.26
N TYR A 5 -12.91 3.85 3.97
CA TYR A 5 -12.67 3.58 5.38
C TYR A 5 -11.93 2.26 5.52
N LEU A 6 -11.09 2.16 6.54
CA LEU A 6 -10.43 0.90 6.88
C LEU A 6 -11.47 -0.17 7.23
N THR A 7 -11.07 -1.40 6.97
CA THR A 7 -11.80 -2.60 7.41
C THR A 7 -10.83 -3.46 8.22
N PRO A 8 -11.33 -4.32 9.14
CA PRO A 8 -10.46 -5.25 9.86
C PRO A 8 -9.58 -6.09 8.91
N ALA A 9 -10.13 -6.53 7.78
CA ALA A 9 -9.37 -7.28 6.77
C ALA A 9 -8.22 -6.45 6.14
N ALA A 10 -8.39 -5.13 6.01
CA ALA A 10 -7.32 -4.26 5.52
C ALA A 10 -6.21 -4.10 6.57
N GLU A 11 -6.56 -4.00 7.85
CA GLU A 11 -5.61 -3.95 8.96
C GLU A 11 -4.83 -5.27 9.07
N ASP A 12 -5.52 -6.42 8.99
CA ASP A 12 -4.88 -7.74 8.98
C ASP A 12 -3.91 -7.89 7.80
N ARG A 13 -4.30 -7.41 6.61
CA ARG A 13 -3.45 -7.44 5.42
C ARG A 13 -2.21 -6.56 5.59
N ALA A 14 -2.32 -5.41 6.23
CA ALA A 14 -1.17 -4.54 6.52
C ALA A 14 -0.14 -5.26 7.41
N VAL A 15 -0.59 -5.97 8.44
CA VAL A 15 0.26 -6.79 9.32
C VAL A 15 0.92 -7.92 8.53
N GLU A 16 0.16 -8.63 7.69
CA GLU A 16 0.69 -9.72 6.86
C GLU A 16 1.82 -9.23 5.93
N VAL A 17 1.59 -8.11 5.23
CA VAL A 17 2.63 -7.52 4.35
C VAL A 17 3.84 -7.06 5.15
N GLN A 18 3.66 -6.50 6.35
CA GLN A 18 4.77 -6.11 7.21
C GLN A 18 5.62 -7.31 7.63
N LEU A 19 5.00 -8.44 7.98
CA LEU A 19 5.71 -9.68 8.33
C LEU A 19 6.48 -10.24 7.12
N LEU A 20 5.87 -10.25 5.94
CA LEU A 20 6.54 -10.67 4.71
C LEU A 20 7.74 -9.78 4.35
N LEU A 21 7.67 -8.48 4.62
CA LEU A 21 8.81 -7.58 4.48
C LEU A 21 9.84 -7.82 5.59
N ALA A 22 9.43 -8.26 6.78
CA ALA A 22 10.34 -8.58 7.88
C ALA A 22 11.23 -9.78 7.54
N ASP A 23 10.67 -10.81 6.90
CA ASP A 23 11.42 -11.97 6.40
C ASP A 23 12.52 -11.57 5.39
N ARG A 24 12.37 -10.40 4.74
CA ARG A 24 13.34 -9.83 3.79
C ARG A 24 14.25 -8.77 4.40
N GLY A 25 14.07 -8.42 5.68
CA GLY A 25 14.77 -7.32 6.33
C GLY A 25 14.29 -5.92 5.93
N GLU A 26 13.16 -5.81 5.23
CA GLU A 26 12.63 -4.57 4.64
C GLU A 26 11.48 -3.94 5.46
N HIS A 27 11.03 -4.56 6.55
CA HIS A 27 9.87 -4.11 7.36
C HIS A 27 9.93 -2.69 7.95
N ARG A 28 11.11 -2.05 7.94
CA ARG A 28 11.29 -0.66 8.41
C ARG A 28 11.31 0.37 7.29
N ALA A 29 11.22 -0.06 6.03
CA ALA A 29 11.19 0.84 4.89
C ALA A 29 9.81 1.53 4.76
N PRO A 30 8.69 0.82 4.53
CA PRO A 30 7.38 1.47 4.48
C PRO A 30 6.89 1.87 5.87
N SER A 31 6.18 2.99 5.93
CA SER A 31 5.50 3.43 7.15
C SER A 31 4.22 2.63 7.41
N ILE A 32 3.68 2.71 8.63
CA ILE A 32 2.38 2.09 8.96
C ILE A 32 1.26 2.60 8.04
N PRO A 33 1.11 3.92 7.79
CA PRO A 33 0.15 4.41 6.80
C PRO A 33 0.29 3.78 5.41
N ASP A 34 1.51 3.56 4.91
CA ASP A 34 1.71 2.96 3.59
C ASP A 34 1.22 1.50 3.58
N LEU A 35 1.53 0.75 4.64
CA LEU A 35 1.09 -0.63 4.79
C LEU A 35 -0.45 -0.76 4.84
N LEU A 36 -1.18 0.25 5.33
CA LEU A 36 -2.64 0.23 5.31
C LEU A 36 -3.22 0.32 3.89
N PHE A 37 -2.46 0.82 2.93
CA PHE A 37 -2.82 0.76 1.52
C PHE A 37 -2.49 -0.58 0.87
N ALA A 38 -1.88 -1.54 1.58
CA ALA A 38 -1.53 -2.87 1.05
C ALA A 38 -2.77 -3.74 0.71
N ALA A 39 -3.92 -3.36 1.25
CA ALA A 39 -5.19 -4.04 1.02
C ALA A 39 -5.87 -3.55 -0.26
N PRO A 40 -6.53 -4.43 -1.02
CA PRO A 40 -7.36 -4.00 -2.14
C PRO A 40 -8.45 -3.01 -1.70
N PRO A 41 -8.76 -1.99 -2.52
CA PRO A 41 -9.84 -1.06 -2.24
C PRO A 41 -11.20 -1.77 -2.27
N ARG A 42 -12.16 -1.26 -1.49
CA ARG A 42 -13.55 -1.73 -1.49
C ARG A 42 -14.21 -1.48 -2.84
N TYR A 43 -13.89 -0.35 -3.45
CA TYR A 43 -14.39 0.00 -4.78
C TYR A 43 -13.42 -0.52 -5.86
N PRO A 44 -13.91 -1.35 -6.81
CA PRO A 44 -13.07 -1.84 -7.89
C PRO A 44 -12.61 -0.70 -8.80
N GLY A 45 -11.43 -0.85 -9.40
CA GLY A 45 -10.88 0.12 -10.35
C GLY A 45 -10.16 1.32 -9.71
N LEU A 46 -10.01 1.36 -8.39
CA LEU A 46 -9.14 2.34 -7.75
C LEU A 46 -7.66 1.91 -7.85
N MET A 47 -6.79 2.91 -8.01
CA MET A 47 -5.34 2.76 -8.07
C MET A 47 -4.71 3.70 -7.04
N VAL A 48 -3.65 3.27 -6.35
CA VAL A 48 -2.90 4.17 -5.46
C VAL A 48 -2.09 5.12 -6.33
N LEU A 49 -2.31 6.42 -6.17
CA LEU A 49 -1.49 7.47 -6.76
C LEU A 49 -0.49 7.95 -5.71
N ALA A 50 0.81 7.76 -5.97
CA ALA A 50 1.86 8.07 -5.00
C ALA A 50 2.97 8.93 -5.59
N LEU A 51 3.56 9.79 -4.75
CA LEU A 51 4.84 10.46 -4.99
C LEU A 51 5.81 10.13 -3.84
N ASP A 52 5.93 8.85 -3.55
CA ASP A 52 6.79 8.32 -2.50
C ASP A 52 7.39 6.99 -2.98
N LYS A 53 8.68 6.80 -2.71
CA LYS A 53 9.46 5.63 -3.14
C LYS A 53 9.07 4.37 -2.36
N ASP A 54 8.52 4.50 -1.15
CA ASP A 54 8.20 3.33 -0.33
C ASP A 54 7.01 2.54 -0.89
N PHE A 55 6.19 3.18 -1.74
CA PHE A 55 5.17 2.54 -2.57
C PHE A 55 5.74 1.73 -3.75
N GLU A 56 7.06 1.66 -3.93
CA GLU A 56 7.68 0.71 -4.86
C GLU A 56 7.86 -0.69 -4.21
N LEU A 57 7.81 -0.79 -2.88
CA LEU A 57 8.03 -2.03 -2.14
C LEU A 57 6.73 -2.80 -1.90
N ILE A 58 5.69 -2.12 -1.43
CA ILE A 58 4.41 -2.74 -1.06
C ILE A 58 3.76 -3.53 -2.22
N PRO A 59 3.70 -3.01 -3.47
CA PRO A 59 3.10 -3.73 -4.60
C PRO A 59 3.81 -5.02 -4.97
N ARG A 60 5.11 -5.15 -4.64
CA ARG A 60 5.87 -6.38 -4.88
C ARG A 60 5.32 -7.55 -4.06
N ILE A 61 4.65 -7.24 -2.95
CA ILE A 61 4.03 -8.20 -2.05
C ILE A 61 2.50 -8.23 -2.24
N SER A 62 1.85 -7.07 -2.34
CA SER A 62 0.39 -6.98 -2.36
C SER A 62 -0.22 -7.21 -3.75
N GLY A 63 0.54 -6.99 -4.83
CA GLY A 63 0.04 -7.04 -6.20
C GLY A 63 -0.94 -5.91 -6.56
N GLN A 64 -1.11 -4.90 -5.69
CA GLN A 64 -2.02 -3.80 -5.94
C GLN A 64 -1.50 -2.88 -7.06
N PRO A 65 -2.40 -2.29 -7.87
CA PRO A 65 -1.99 -1.33 -8.88
C PRO A 65 -1.58 0.00 -8.22
N ILE A 66 -0.44 0.54 -8.67
CA ILE A 66 0.08 1.84 -8.24
C ILE A 66 0.48 2.66 -9.47
N GLU A 67 0.14 3.94 -9.45
CA GLU A 67 0.59 4.96 -10.40
C GLU A 67 1.47 5.97 -9.68
N ARG A 68 2.61 6.28 -10.29
CA ARG A 68 3.49 7.34 -9.81
C ARG A 68 2.98 8.67 -10.33
N LEU A 69 2.77 9.64 -9.44
CA LEU A 69 2.37 10.98 -9.85
C LEU A 69 3.50 11.65 -10.65
N HIS A 70 3.19 12.05 -11.88
CA HIS A 70 4.07 12.85 -12.72
C HIS A 70 3.76 14.34 -12.51
N VAL A 71 4.72 15.08 -11.96
CA VAL A 71 4.61 16.54 -11.77
C VAL A 71 5.30 17.24 -12.92
N THR A 72 4.57 18.01 -13.71
CA THR A 72 5.15 18.94 -14.69
C THR A 72 5.57 20.23 -13.98
N ALA A 73 6.74 20.76 -14.37
CA ALA A 73 7.28 22.01 -13.87
C ALA A 73 6.46 23.23 -14.33
#